data_AF-A0A530GG10-F1
#
_entry.id   AF-A0A530GG10-F1
#
_cell.length_a   1.000
_cell.length_b   1.000
_cell.length_c   1.000
_cell.angle_alpha   90.00
_cell.angle_beta   90.00
_cell.angle_gamma   90.00
#
_symmetry.space_group_name_H-M   'P 1'
#
loop_
_entity.id
_entity.type
_entity.pdbx_description
1 polymer ?
#
loop_
_entity_poly.entity_id
_entity_poly.type
_entity_poly.pdbx_seq_one_letter_code
_entity_poly.pdbx_strand_id
1 'polypeptide(L)'
;MRANGHAGRASIFGEDGTLVCRWHHSGFDLDTGEIVRWCEALNEDGTSAGMEILGDISKNRAPLHLFPCREEDGYIWIGFD
;
A
#
# COMPACT_ATOMS: atom_id res chain seq x y z
N MET A 1 -20.79 -12.41 12.22
CA MET A 1 -19.39 -11.98 11.98
C MET A 1 -19.37 -11.34 10.60
N ARG A 2 -19.40 -10.01 10.47
CA ARG A 2 -19.39 -9.35 9.15
C ARG A 2 -17.93 -9.22 8.72
N ALA A 3 -17.56 -9.83 7.60
CA ALA A 3 -16.28 -9.61 6.97
C ALA A 3 -16.17 -8.11 6.63
N ASN A 4 -15.07 -7.46 7.03
CA ASN A 4 -14.75 -6.11 6.62
C ASN A 4 -14.83 -6.04 5.08
N GLY A 5 -15.74 -5.22 4.54
CA GLY A 5 -16.09 -5.17 3.11
C GLY A 5 -14.94 -4.86 2.15
N HIS A 6 -13.74 -4.59 2.68
CA HIS A 6 -12.53 -4.33 1.92
C HIS A 6 -11.71 -5.60 1.61
N ALA A 7 -11.97 -6.72 2.29
CA ALA A 7 -11.14 -7.92 2.22
C ALA A 7 -11.09 -8.58 0.82
N GLY A 8 -12.06 -8.33 -0.05
CA GLY A 8 -12.15 -8.95 -1.39
C GLY A 8 -11.61 -8.12 -2.56
N ARG A 9 -11.22 -6.86 -2.38
CA ARG A 9 -10.64 -6.04 -3.46
C ARG A 9 -9.13 -6.24 -3.53
N ALA A 10 -8.54 -6.22 -4.72
CA ALA A 10 -7.09 -6.16 -4.90
C ALA A 10 -6.60 -4.71 -4.89
N SER A 11 -5.32 -4.49 -4.57
CA SER A 11 -4.65 -3.23 -4.91
C SER A 11 -4.63 -3.04 -6.42
N ILE A 12 -4.55 -1.79 -6.89
CA ILE A 12 -4.51 -1.47 -8.32
C ILE A 12 -3.13 -0.94 -8.70
N PHE A 13 -2.71 -1.21 -9.92
CA PHE A 13 -1.49 -0.69 -10.52
C PHE A 13 -1.85 0.39 -11.53
N GLY A 14 -1.23 1.57 -11.40
CA GLY A 14 -1.35 2.68 -12.34
C GLY A 14 -0.35 2.58 -13.49
N GLU A 15 -0.67 3.18 -14.63
CA GLU A 15 0.23 3.26 -15.79
C GLU A 15 1.53 4.05 -15.50
N ASP A 16 1.53 4.85 -14.42
CA ASP A 16 2.64 5.67 -13.94
C ASP A 16 3.63 4.91 -13.05
N GLY A 17 3.46 3.60 -12.85
CA GLY A 17 4.31 2.80 -11.97
C GLY A 17 3.84 2.77 -10.51
N THR A 18 2.73 3.45 -10.18
CA THR A 18 2.22 3.52 -8.80
C THR A 18 1.35 2.32 -8.43
N LEU A 19 1.65 1.65 -7.32
CA LEU A 19 0.74 0.72 -6.65
C LEU A 19 -0.16 1.47 -5.67
N VAL A 20 -1.48 1.34 -5.80
CA VAL A 20 -2.45 1.97 -4.89
C VAL A 20 -3.08 0.94 -3.96
N CYS A 21 -2.90 1.14 -2.66
CA CYS A 21 -3.46 0.29 -1.62
C CYS A 21 -4.99 0.39 -1.60
N ARG A 22 -5.64 -0.75 -1.74
CA ARG A 22 -7.10 -0.92 -1.67
C ARG A 22 -7.79 -0.47 -0.37
N TRP A 23 -7.05 -0.26 0.72
CA TRP A 23 -7.63 0.04 2.03
C TRP A 23 -7.69 1.54 2.29
N HIS A 24 -6.57 2.22 2.12
CA HIS A 24 -6.43 3.63 2.49
C HIS A 24 -6.02 4.51 1.31
N HIS A 25 -5.92 3.94 0.11
CA HIS A 25 -5.51 4.62 -1.12
C HIS A 25 -4.12 5.28 -1.05
N SER A 26 -3.25 4.83 -0.13
CA SER A 26 -1.83 5.14 -0.18
C SER A 26 -1.24 4.64 -1.48
N GLY A 27 -0.37 5.45 -2.09
CA GLY A 27 0.33 5.17 -3.33
C GLY A 27 1.81 4.92 -3.05
N PHE A 28 2.37 3.94 -3.75
CA PHE A 28 3.77 3.54 -3.63
C PHE A 28 4.39 3.41 -5.02
N ASP A 29 5.62 3.88 -5.16
CA ASP A 29 6.42 3.67 -6.36
C ASP A 29 6.95 2.22 -6.37
N LEU A 30 6.74 1.47 -7.45
CA LEU A 30 7.15 0.06 -7.51
C LEU A 30 8.65 -0.16 -7.71
N ASP A 31 9.37 0.83 -8.25
CA ASP A 31 10.81 0.70 -8.53
C ASP A 31 11.64 0.97 -7.27
N THR A 32 11.18 1.89 -6.43
CA THR A 32 11.89 2.36 -5.23
C THR A 32 11.23 1.92 -3.93
N GLY A 33 9.94 1.58 -3.96
CA GLY A 33 9.13 1.27 -2.80
C GLY A 33 8.69 2.51 -2.01
N GLU A 34 9.09 3.71 -2.43
CA GLU A 34 8.79 4.95 -1.73
C GLU A 34 7.30 5.26 -1.69
N ILE A 35 6.88 5.97 -0.65
CA ILE A 35 5.51 6.42 -0.48
C ILE A 35 5.33 7.71 -1.28
N VAL A 36 4.61 7.64 -2.39
CA VAL A 36 4.28 8.82 -3.21
C VAL A 36 3.00 9.53 -2.73
N ARG A 37 2.12 8.80 -2.05
CA ARG A 37 0.86 9.32 -1.48
C ARG A 37 0.50 8.57 -0.20
N TRP A 38 0.06 9.29 0.82
CA TRP A 38 -0.27 8.68 2.12
C TRP A 38 -1.68 9.05 2.58
N CYS A 39 -2.59 8.07 2.61
CA CYS A 39 -3.88 8.13 3.29
C CYS A 39 -4.59 9.50 3.27
N GLU A 40 -4.83 10.09 2.08
CA GLU A 40 -5.35 11.47 1.94
C GLU A 40 -6.77 11.68 2.51
N ALA A 41 -7.48 10.60 2.82
CA ALA A 41 -8.82 10.64 3.42
C ALA A 41 -8.80 10.75 4.96
N LEU A 42 -7.63 10.84 5.59
CA LEU A 42 -7.52 11.03 7.04
C LEU A 42 -7.72 12.51 7.42
N ASN A 43 -8.21 12.72 8.63
CA ASN A 43 -8.22 14.00 9.30
C ASN A 43 -6.78 14.46 9.63
N GLU A 44 -6.62 15.71 10.03
CA GLU A 44 -5.32 16.28 10.41
C GLU A 44 -4.67 15.55 11.60
N ASP A 45 -5.48 14.97 12.50
CA ASP A 45 -5.02 14.14 13.62
C ASP A 45 -4.72 12.67 13.24
N GLY A 46 -4.78 12.35 11.94
CA GLY A 46 -4.52 11.02 11.40
C GLY A 46 -5.63 9.99 11.62
N THR A 47 -6.80 10.41 12.14
CA THR A 47 -7.99 9.56 12.25
C THR A 47 -8.79 9.50 10.95
N SER A 48 -9.67 8.52 10.79
CA SER A 48 -10.61 8.44 9.67
C SER A 48 -11.99 8.92 10.11
N ALA A 49 -12.64 9.75 9.30
CA ALA A 49 -13.95 10.32 9.61
C ALA A 49 -15.02 9.24 9.85
N GLY A 50 -15.66 9.29 11.02
CA GLY A 50 -16.66 8.30 11.46
C GLY A 50 -16.06 6.99 11.98
N MET A 51 -14.73 6.90 12.11
CA MET A 51 -13.97 5.74 12.59
C MET A 51 -12.89 6.14 13.59
N GLU A 52 -13.09 7.25 14.33
CA GLU A 52 -12.11 7.85 15.25
C GLU A 52 -11.68 6.87 16.36
N ILE A 53 -12.52 5.90 16.70
CA ILE A 53 -12.22 4.83 17.67
C ILE A 53 -11.03 3.95 17.26
N LEU A 54 -10.67 3.92 15.98
CA LEU A 54 -9.49 3.22 15.48
C LEU A 54 -8.18 3.97 15.80
N GLY A 55 -8.28 5.23 16.25
CA GLY A 55 -7.14 6.09 16.60
C GLY A 55 -6.43 6.65 15.37
N ASP A 56 -5.20 7.14 15.60
CA ASP A 56 -4.35 7.70 14.55
C ASP A 56 -3.76 6.56 13.69
N ILE A 57 -4.35 6.38 12.50
CA ILE A 57 -3.97 5.36 11.51
C ILE A 57 -2.73 5.82 10.71
N SER A 58 -2.44 7.12 10.70
CA SER A 58 -1.35 7.70 9.91
C SER A 58 0.04 7.25 10.37
N LYS A 59 0.18 6.80 11.63
CA LYS A 59 1.46 6.44 12.26
C LYS A 59 2.15 5.22 11.66
N ASN A 60 1.44 4.35 10.95
CA ASN A 60 2.02 3.16 10.33
C ASN A 60 2.60 3.44 8.93
N ARG A 61 3.21 4.62 8.76
CA ARG A 61 3.80 5.06 7.49
C ARG A 61 5.05 4.27 7.18
N ALA A 62 4.91 3.25 6.34
CA ALA A 62 6.01 2.38 5.91
C ALA A 62 6.05 2.26 4.38
N PRO A 63 7.24 2.33 3.76
CA PRO A 63 7.40 2.07 2.33
C PRO A 63 7.11 0.60 1.99
N LEU A 64 7.01 0.28 0.71
CA LEU A 64 6.98 -1.12 0.27
C LEU A 64 8.33 -1.75 0.51
N HIS A 65 8.30 -3.00 0.98
CA HIS A 65 9.48 -3.86 0.94
C HIS A 65 9.60 -4.43 -0.47
N LEU A 66 10.70 -4.11 -1.15
CA LEU A 66 10.99 -4.63 -2.48
C LEU A 66 11.88 -5.87 -2.36
N PHE A 67 11.63 -6.84 -3.24
CA PHE A 67 12.49 -8.00 -3.39
C PHE A 67 13.40 -7.80 -4.60
N PRO A 68 14.70 -8.09 -4.51
CA PRO A 68 15.57 -8.13 -5.67
C PRO A 68 15.05 -9.16 -6.67
N CYS A 69 14.88 -8.73 -7.91
CA CYS A 69 14.40 -9.60 -8.99
C CYS A 69 15.46 -9.72 -10.08
N ARG A 70 15.57 -10.90 -10.68
CA ARG A 70 16.43 -11.15 -11.84
C ARG A 70 15.70 -11.98 -12.88
N GLU A 71 15.75 -11.56 -14.14
CA GLU A 71 15.30 -12.38 -15.27
C GLU A 71 16.49 -13.17 -15.84
N GLU A 72 16.38 -14.49 -15.89
CA GLU A 72 17.40 -15.37 -16.47
C GLU A 72 16.75 -16.65 -17.01
N ASP A 73 17.14 -17.05 -18.23
CA ASP A 73 16.66 -18.26 -18.93
C ASP A 73 15.13 -18.39 -19.04
N GLY A 74 14.43 -17.25 -19.15
CA GLY A 74 12.97 -17.19 -19.23
C GLY A 74 12.25 -17.33 -17.88
N TYR A 75 12.99 -17.30 -16.77
CA TYR A 75 12.47 -17.32 -15.41
C TYR A 75 12.69 -15.98 -14.71
N ILE A 76 11.80 -15.66 -13.76
CA ILE A 76 11.95 -14.56 -12.81
C ILE A 76 12.41 -15.16 -11.47
N TRP A 77 13.58 -14.77 -11.03
CA TRP A 77 14.17 -15.13 -9.75
C TRP A 77 13.89 -14.03 -8.73
N ILE A 78 13.45 -14.43 -7.55
CA ILE A 78 13.17 -13.51 -6.43
C ILE A 78 14.18 -13.83 -5.33
N GLY A 79 14.98 -12.83 -4.95
CA GLY A 79 15.87 -12.90 -3.81
C GLY A 79 15.09 -12.69 -2.51
N PHE A 80 15.29 -13.57 -1.55
CA PHE A 80 14.94 -13.32 -0.15
C PHE A 80 16.27 -13.15 0.60
N ASP A 81 16.39 -12.09 1.38
CA ASP A 81 17.55 -11.86 2.24
C ASP A 81 17.73 -12.99 3.26
#